data_AF-A0A401U1S1-F1
#
_entry.id   AF-A0A401U1S1-F1
#
_cell.length_a   1.000
_cell.length_b   1.000
_cell.length_c   1.000
_cell.angle_alpha   90.00
_cell.angle_beta   90.00
_cell.angle_gamma   90.00
#
_symmetry.space_group_name_H-M   'P 1'
#
loop_
_entity.id
_entity.type
_entity.pdbx_description
1 polymer ?
#
loop_
_entity_poly.entity_id
_entity_poly.type
_entity_poly.pdbx_seq_one_letter_code
_entity_poly.pdbx_strand_id
1 'polypeptide(L)'
;MRRTYPHPVELSAEDQAALEAVQSEFDRLTEQHQTAEELPDDVDARFGELETEIDRLEAKRQAYDPADVARGGAFVVLNHDGAISIERGFIRPEDEKPHAATGHEGDAQAAKEEGEGGVEAAHDGEEEESASDKEGEDQRLSDMLIRDLTAHRTLGLRLNLSEQPEVAI
;
A
#
# COMPACT_ATOMS: atom_id res chain seq x y z
N MET A 1 -4.21 -5.42 -11.90
CA MET A 1 -5.15 -5.15 -10.79
C MET A 1 -4.38 -4.33 -9.77
N ARG A 2 -4.83 -3.11 -9.47
CA ARG A 2 -4.15 -2.22 -8.51
C ARG A 2 -4.74 -2.43 -7.12
N ARG A 3 -3.90 -2.35 -6.09
CA ARG A 3 -4.32 -2.37 -4.68
C ARG A 3 -4.34 -0.95 -4.10
N THR A 4 -5.43 -0.62 -3.42
CA THR A 4 -5.59 0.58 -2.59
C THR A 4 -5.61 0.17 -1.12
N TYR A 5 -5.12 1.06 -0.28
CA TYR A 5 -5.04 0.85 1.17
C TYR A 5 -5.90 1.91 1.87
N PRO A 6 -6.48 1.57 3.03
CA PRO A 6 -7.13 2.58 3.84
C PRO A 6 -6.07 3.59 4.30
N HIS A 7 -6.51 4.82 4.51
CA HIS A 7 -5.68 5.88 5.03
C HIS A 7 -6.22 6.35 6.37
N PRO A 8 -5.34 6.91 7.23
CA PRO A 8 -5.78 7.53 8.48
C PRO A 8 -6.77 8.65 8.21
N VAL A 9 -7.90 8.62 8.91
CA VAL A 9 -8.91 9.68 8.93
C VAL A 9 -9.23 10.07 10.36
N GLU A 10 -9.59 11.34 10.55
CA GLU A 10 -10.05 11.83 11.84
C GLU A 10 -11.42 11.23 12.18
N LEU A 11 -11.59 10.86 13.45
CA LEU A 11 -12.91 10.44 13.95
C LEU A 11 -13.85 11.64 13.97
N SER A 12 -15.14 11.34 13.82
CA SER A 12 -16.17 12.34 14.10
C SER A 12 -16.10 12.74 15.59
N ALA A 13 -16.54 13.95 15.93
CA ALA A 13 -16.56 14.41 17.32
C ALA A 13 -17.40 13.50 18.22
N GLU A 14 -18.46 12.90 17.67
CA GLU A 14 -19.30 11.92 18.37
C GLU A 14 -18.56 10.61 18.63
N ASP A 15 -17.90 10.05 17.60
CA ASP A 15 -17.12 8.81 17.75
C ASP A 15 -15.90 9.00 18.67
N GLN A 16 -15.27 10.17 18.62
CA GLN A 16 -14.15 10.51 19.50
C GLN A 16 -14.60 10.61 20.96
N ALA A 17 -15.74 11.27 21.24
CA ALA A 17 -16.30 11.34 22.58
C ALA A 17 -16.75 9.96 23.09
N ALA A 18 -17.30 9.12 22.21
CA ALA A 18 -17.64 7.73 22.54
C ALA A 18 -16.39 6.92 22.90
N LEU A 19 -15.31 7.04 22.11
CA LEU A 19 -14.05 6.35 22.36
C LEU A 19 -13.45 6.75 23.70
N GLU A 20 -13.41 8.04 23.99
CA GLU A 20 -12.92 8.56 25.28
C GLU A 20 -13.75 8.06 26.46
N ALA A 21 -15.08 7.97 26.31
CA ALA A 21 -15.96 7.45 27.35
C ALA A 21 -15.69 5.96 27.64
N VAL A 22 -15.55 5.14 26.58
CA VAL A 22 -15.27 3.70 26.72
C VAL A 22 -13.86 3.47 27.29
N GLN A 23 -12.86 4.23 26.84
CA GLN A 23 -11.51 4.18 27.39
C GLN A 23 -11.48 4.57 28.87
N SER A 24 -12.21 5.62 29.26
CA SER A 24 -12.31 6.00 30.67
C SER A 24 -12.97 4.93 31.54
N GLU A 25 -13.95 4.18 31.02
CA GLU A 25 -14.55 3.05 31.74
C GLU A 25 -13.54 1.90 31.88
N PHE A 26 -12.81 1.57 30.80
CA PHE A 26 -11.76 0.57 30.79
C PHE A 26 -10.65 0.89 31.80
N ASP A 27 -10.16 2.13 31.81
CA ASP A 27 -9.14 2.60 32.74
C ASP A 27 -9.62 2.51 34.20
N ARG A 28 -10.87 2.93 34.46
CA ARG A 28 -11.46 2.84 35.79
C ARG A 28 -11.58 1.39 36.26
N LEU A 29 -11.99 0.48 35.38
CA LEU A 29 -12.09 -0.94 35.69
C LEU A 29 -10.69 -1.53 35.95
N THR A 30 -9.71 -1.12 35.17
CA THR A 30 -8.30 -1.50 35.34
C THR A 30 -7.78 -1.08 36.72
N GLU A 31 -7.99 0.17 37.13
CA GLU A 31 -7.57 0.66 38.44
C GLU A 31 -8.21 -0.10 39.61
N GLN A 32 -9.48 -0.51 39.47
CA GLN A 32 -10.21 -1.27 40.48
C GLN A 32 -9.68 -2.69 40.65
N HIS A 33 -9.15 -3.29 39.58
CA HIS A 33 -8.72 -4.69 39.56
C HIS A 33 -7.20 -4.86 39.44
N GLN A 34 -6.41 -3.79 39.42
CA GLN A 34 -4.95 -3.82 39.29
C GLN A 34 -4.23 -4.63 40.39
N THR A 35 -4.81 -4.73 41.58
CA THR A 35 -4.24 -5.49 42.71
C THR A 35 -4.85 -6.87 42.89
N ALA A 36 -5.83 -7.23 42.06
CA ALA A 36 -6.43 -8.56 42.12
C ALA A 36 -5.43 -9.59 41.56
N GLU A 37 -5.23 -10.70 42.27
CA GLU A 37 -4.39 -11.80 41.78
C GLU A 37 -5.05 -12.53 40.59
N GLU A 38 -6.37 -12.51 40.52
CA GLU A 38 -7.18 -13.10 39.47
C GLU A 38 -8.43 -12.23 39.24
N LEU A 39 -8.81 -12.03 37.97
CA LEU A 39 -10.03 -11.31 37.62
C LEU A 39 -11.24 -12.24 37.72
N PRO A 40 -12.34 -11.80 38.35
CA PRO A 40 -13.62 -12.49 38.25
C PRO A 40 -14.08 -12.60 36.79
N ASP A 41 -14.69 -13.73 36.40
CA ASP A 41 -15.16 -13.99 35.03
C ASP A 41 -16.07 -12.89 34.47
N ASP A 42 -16.89 -12.27 35.32
CA ASP A 42 -17.78 -11.17 34.94
C ASP A 42 -17.01 -9.88 34.61
N VAL A 43 -15.89 -9.64 35.29
CA VAL A 43 -15.03 -8.49 35.03
C VAL A 43 -14.21 -8.72 33.77
N ASP A 44 -13.67 -9.92 33.56
CA ASP A 44 -12.94 -10.30 32.34
C ASP A 44 -13.84 -10.16 31.10
N ALA A 45 -15.09 -10.66 31.17
CA ALA A 45 -16.06 -10.49 30.09
C ALA A 45 -16.34 -9.01 29.78
N ARG A 46 -16.42 -8.15 30.81
CA ARG A 46 -16.63 -6.71 30.64
C ARG A 46 -15.42 -6.03 30.01
N PHE A 47 -14.20 -6.45 30.33
CA PHE A 47 -13.01 -5.97 29.64
C PHE A 47 -13.06 -6.31 28.14
N GLY A 48 -13.39 -7.56 27.80
CA GLY A 48 -13.52 -7.97 26.40
C GLY A 48 -14.61 -7.20 25.63
N GLU A 49 -15.74 -6.87 26.28
CA GLU A 49 -16.77 -6.01 25.70
C GLU A 49 -16.25 -4.59 25.41
N LEU A 50 -15.53 -3.99 26.35
CA LEU A 50 -14.96 -2.65 26.21
C LEU A 50 -13.87 -2.61 25.13
N GLU A 51 -12.97 -3.59 25.10
CA GLU A 51 -11.94 -3.74 24.07
C GLU A 51 -12.56 -3.87 22.68
N THR A 52 -13.59 -4.70 22.54
CA THR A 52 -14.30 -4.87 21.26
C THR A 52 -14.91 -3.56 20.77
N GLU A 53 -15.49 -2.77 21.67
CA GLU A 53 -16.08 -1.47 21.29
C GLU A 53 -14.99 -0.42 21.00
N ILE A 54 -13.87 -0.41 21.73
CA ILE A 54 -12.68 0.41 21.42
C ILE A 54 -12.17 0.08 20.02
N ASP A 55 -11.92 -1.20 19.73
CA ASP A 55 -11.44 -1.67 18.43
C ASP A 55 -12.40 -1.28 17.30
N ARG A 56 -13.71 -1.38 17.54
CA ARG A 56 -14.74 -0.96 16.58
C ARG A 56 -14.66 0.53 16.27
N LEU A 57 -14.43 1.36 17.28
CA LEU A 57 -14.30 2.81 17.12
C LEU A 57 -12.95 3.18 16.48
N GLU A 58 -11.86 2.53 16.88
CA GLU A 58 -10.55 2.74 16.28
C GLU A 58 -10.48 2.29 14.82
N ALA A 59 -11.20 1.23 14.45
CA ALA A 59 -11.30 0.79 13.05
C ALA A 59 -11.86 1.90 12.13
N LYS A 60 -12.68 2.82 12.64
CA LYS A 60 -13.18 3.97 11.87
C LYS A 60 -12.10 5.01 11.56
N ARG A 61 -10.95 4.99 12.24
CA ARG A 61 -9.78 5.83 11.92
C ARG A 61 -9.09 5.43 10.64
N GLN A 62 -9.45 4.30 10.04
CA GLN A 62 -8.91 3.82 8.77
C GLN A 62 -10.04 3.77 7.75
N ALA A 63 -9.99 4.64 6.74
CA ALA A 63 -11.03 4.70 5.71
C ALA A 63 -10.44 4.61 4.30
N TYR A 64 -11.23 4.08 3.37
CA TYR A 64 -10.94 4.11 1.95
C TYR A 64 -11.56 5.37 1.32
N ASP A 65 -10.96 5.87 0.24
CA ASP A 65 -11.58 6.92 -0.56
C ASP A 65 -12.95 6.42 -1.07
N PRO A 66 -14.05 7.17 -0.88
CA PRO A 66 -15.39 6.77 -1.35
C PRO A 66 -15.43 6.40 -2.84
N ALA A 67 -14.63 7.07 -3.66
CA ALA A 67 -14.51 6.76 -5.07
C ALA A 67 -13.83 5.40 -5.30
N ASP A 68 -12.88 5.01 -4.45
CA ASP A 68 -12.22 3.71 -4.53
C ASP A 68 -13.10 2.60 -3.97
N VAL A 69 -13.91 2.87 -2.95
CA VAL A 69 -14.94 1.93 -2.45
C VAL A 69 -15.97 1.61 -3.54
N ALA A 70 -16.41 2.60 -4.30
CA ALA A 70 -17.42 2.41 -5.36
C ALA A 70 -16.96 1.48 -6.50
N ARG A 71 -15.65 1.34 -6.71
CA ARG A 71 -15.03 0.54 -7.78
C ARG A 71 -14.23 -0.65 -7.26
N GLY A 72 -14.00 -0.71 -5.96
CA GLY A 72 -13.13 -1.67 -5.30
C GLY A 72 -13.82 -2.99 -5.07
N GLY A 73 -13.09 -4.08 -5.31
CA GLY A 73 -13.44 -5.42 -4.92
C GLY A 73 -12.74 -5.87 -3.64
N ALA A 74 -13.16 -7.03 -3.15
CA ALA A 74 -12.51 -7.76 -2.08
C ALA A 74 -12.33 -9.23 -2.47
N PHE A 75 -11.25 -9.85 -2.02
CA PHE A 75 -11.07 -11.29 -2.04
C PHE A 75 -11.44 -11.85 -0.67
N VAL A 76 -12.24 -12.90 -0.67
CA VAL A 76 -12.60 -13.64 0.54
C VAL A 76 -11.94 -15.01 0.41
N VAL A 77 -11.03 -15.30 1.33
CA VAL A 77 -10.29 -16.55 1.37
C VAL A 77 -10.80 -17.36 2.56
N LEU A 78 -11.21 -18.59 2.30
CA LEU A 78 -11.50 -19.57 3.34
C LEU A 78 -10.22 -20.39 3.54
N ASN A 79 -9.62 -20.25 4.72
CA ASN A 79 -8.43 -20.96 5.10
C ASN A 79 -8.73 -22.42 5.45
N HIS A 80 -7.69 -23.25 5.50
CA HIS A 80 -7.78 -24.68 5.79
C HIS A 80 -8.31 -25.01 7.19
N ASP A 81 -8.17 -24.08 8.13
CA ASP A 81 -8.69 -24.13 9.50
C ASP A 81 -10.14 -23.62 9.61
N GLY A 82 -10.73 -23.18 8.50
CA GLY A 82 -12.06 -22.56 8.45
C GLY A 82 -12.08 -21.07 8.77
N ALA A 83 -10.93 -20.44 9.01
CA ALA A 83 -10.85 -18.99 9.21
C ALA A 83 -11.13 -18.24 7.89
N ILE A 84 -11.83 -17.12 7.98
CA ILE A 84 -12.16 -16.27 6.83
C ILE A 84 -11.20 -15.07 6.83
N SER A 85 -10.39 -14.94 5.78
CA SER A 85 -9.60 -13.74 5.52
C SER A 85 -10.26 -12.90 4.44
N ILE A 86 -10.41 -11.59 4.68
CA ILE A 86 -11.02 -10.65 3.73
C ILE A 86 -9.98 -9.60 3.35
N GLU A 87 -9.47 -9.68 2.13
CA GLU A 87 -8.56 -8.69 1.57
C GLU A 87 -9.32 -7.68 0.71
N ARG A 88 -9.29 -6.41 1.09
CA ARG A 88 -10.04 -5.32 0.44
C ARG A 88 -9.12 -4.39 -0.36
N GLY A 89 -9.70 -3.63 -1.27
CA GLY A 89 -9.02 -2.56 -2.01
C GLY A 89 -8.48 -2.97 -3.37
N PHE A 90 -9.07 -3.97 -4.02
CA PHE A 90 -8.61 -4.41 -5.34
C PHE A 90 -9.44 -3.76 -6.45
N ILE A 91 -8.81 -2.93 -7.28
CA ILE A 91 -9.46 -2.26 -8.40
C ILE A 91 -9.05 -2.98 -9.70
N ARG A 92 -10.05 -3.33 -10.51
CA ARG A 92 -9.81 -3.96 -11.82
C ARG A 92 -9.25 -2.92 -12.80
N PRO A 93 -8.38 -3.32 -13.75
CA PRO A 93 -7.83 -2.40 -14.74
C PRO A 93 -8.91 -1.60 -15.52
N GLU A 94 -10.04 -2.23 -15.81
CA GLU A 94 -11.17 -1.58 -16.49
C GLU A 94 -11.87 -0.48 -15.65
N ASP A 95 -11.73 -0.52 -14.32
CA ASP A 95 -12.33 0.42 -13.38
C ASP A 95 -11.33 1.47 -12.86
N GLU A 96 -10.13 1.52 -13.45
CA GLU A 96 -9.17 2.55 -13.14
C GLU A 96 -9.68 3.91 -13.65
N LYS A 97 -9.60 4.94 -12.80
CA LYS A 97 -9.86 6.31 -13.25
C LYS A 97 -8.89 6.58 -14.42
N PRO A 98 -9.37 7.07 -15.59
CA PRO A 98 -8.47 7.57 -16.62
C PRO A 98 -7.51 8.53 -15.91
N HIS A 99 -6.20 8.30 -16.05
CA HIS A 99 -5.26 9.33 -15.66
C HIS A 99 -5.72 10.58 -16.38
N ALA A 100 -6.11 11.62 -15.63
CA ALA A 100 -6.19 12.93 -16.21
C ALA A 100 -4.78 13.17 -16.72
N ALA A 101 -4.58 13.02 -18.03
CA ALA A 101 -3.42 13.56 -18.68
C ALA A 101 -3.43 15.02 -18.26
N THR A 102 -2.49 15.41 -17.40
CA THR A 102 -2.19 16.81 -17.14
C THR A 102 -1.67 17.38 -18.46
N GLY A 103 -2.61 17.66 -19.36
CA GLY A 103 -2.40 18.26 -20.66
C GLY A 103 -2.56 19.77 -20.54
N HIS A 104 -1.42 20.42 -20.34
CA HIS A 104 -0.97 21.62 -21.07
C HIS A 104 -1.90 22.84 -21.21
N GLU A 105 -1.45 24.00 -20.69
CA GLU A 105 -1.80 25.31 -21.27
C GLU A 105 -0.54 26.17 -21.49
N GLY A 106 -0.37 26.64 -22.73
CA GLY A 106 0.49 27.75 -23.19
C GLY A 106 1.90 27.33 -23.64
N ASP A 107 2.37 27.53 -24.86
CA ASP A 107 1.96 28.39 -25.97
C ASP A 107 2.59 27.82 -27.26
N ALA A 108 1.79 27.66 -28.32
CA ALA A 108 2.25 27.17 -29.61
C ALA A 108 1.84 28.17 -30.69
N GLN A 109 2.79 29.05 -31.07
CA GLN A 109 2.66 29.92 -32.22
C GLN A 109 3.63 29.51 -33.33
N ALA A 110 3.05 28.78 -34.30
CA ALA A 110 3.31 28.73 -35.74
C ALA A 110 4.72 29.04 -36.29
N ALA A 111 5.26 28.07 -37.04
CA ALA A 111 5.77 28.32 -38.40
C ALA A 111 5.73 27.02 -39.23
N LYS A 112 5.07 27.11 -40.38
CA LYS A 112 5.07 26.13 -41.48
C LYS A 112 6.47 26.00 -42.08
N GLU A 113 6.81 24.84 -42.64
CA GLU A 113 6.98 24.65 -44.09
C GLU A 113 7.23 23.18 -44.45
N GLU A 114 6.67 22.80 -45.60
CA GLU A 114 6.67 21.46 -46.19
C GLU A 114 7.98 21.15 -46.91
N GLY A 115 8.34 19.87 -47.01
CA GLY A 115 9.47 19.41 -47.83
C GLY A 115 9.47 17.89 -47.97
N GLU A 116 9.03 17.42 -49.13
CA GLU A 116 8.88 16.03 -49.54
C GLU A 116 10.22 15.28 -49.70
N GLY A 117 10.15 13.96 -49.52
CA GLY A 117 10.86 13.02 -50.40
C GLY A 117 11.90 12.11 -49.73
N GLY A 118 11.90 10.84 -50.13
CA GLY A 118 13.12 10.04 -50.17
C GLY A 118 13.06 8.69 -49.45
N VAL A 119 12.98 7.64 -50.26
CA VAL A 119 12.90 6.23 -49.92
C VAL A 119 14.32 5.61 -49.91
N GLU A 120 14.53 4.64 -49.02
CA GLU A 120 15.48 3.50 -49.09
C GLU A 120 17.01 3.66 -48.97
N ALA A 121 17.52 2.82 -48.06
CA ALA A 121 18.67 1.90 -48.18
C ALA A 121 20.10 2.35 -47.82
N ALA A 122 20.61 1.65 -46.80
CA ALA A 122 21.98 1.16 -46.57
C ALA A 122 23.10 2.18 -46.31
N HIS A 123 23.77 2.08 -45.15
CA HIS A 123 25.12 1.52 -45.04
C HIS A 123 25.60 1.48 -43.56
N ASP A 124 26.44 0.48 -43.34
CA ASP A 124 27.20 0.04 -42.17
C ASP A 124 28.25 1.06 -41.64
N GLY A 125 28.62 0.94 -40.35
CA GLY A 125 29.95 1.30 -39.84
C GLY A 125 30.13 2.61 -39.04
N GLU A 126 30.27 2.43 -37.71
CA GLU A 126 31.29 3.02 -36.80
C GLU A 126 31.37 4.55 -36.50
N GLU A 127 31.17 4.84 -35.20
CA GLU A 127 31.85 5.79 -34.28
C GLU A 127 32.17 7.24 -34.71
N GLU A 128 31.61 8.24 -34.01
CA GLU A 128 32.35 9.23 -33.20
C GLU A 128 31.42 10.25 -32.48
N GLU A 129 31.90 10.76 -31.34
CA GLU A 129 31.21 11.57 -30.33
C GLU A 129 30.74 12.97 -30.78
N SER A 130 29.66 13.46 -30.17
CA SER A 130 29.51 14.89 -29.86
C SER A 130 28.62 15.08 -28.62
N ALA A 131 29.25 15.54 -27.54
CA ALA A 131 28.64 15.78 -26.24
C ALA A 131 27.65 16.97 -26.24
N SER A 132 26.46 16.75 -25.67
CA SER A 132 25.65 17.81 -25.06
C SER A 132 25.10 17.31 -23.73
N ASP A 133 25.69 17.83 -22.67
CA ASP A 133 25.45 17.56 -21.26
C ASP A 133 24.05 18.01 -20.82
N LYS A 134 23.22 17.07 -20.34
CA LYS A 134 22.18 17.25 -19.30
C LYS A 134 21.87 15.92 -18.62
N GLU A 135 22.55 15.69 -17.49
CA GLU A 135 22.11 14.99 -16.27
C GLU A 135 21.23 13.73 -16.43
N GLY A 136 21.87 12.57 -16.27
CA GLY A 136 21.20 11.30 -16.01
C GLY A 136 21.61 10.19 -16.95
N GLU A 137 22.91 10.03 -17.23
CA GLU A 137 23.42 8.76 -17.75
C GLU A 137 22.92 7.65 -16.84
N ASP A 138 22.09 6.76 -17.38
CA ASP A 138 21.66 5.52 -16.74
C ASP A 138 22.89 4.88 -16.08
N GLN A 139 23.01 5.00 -14.76
CA GLN A 139 24.00 4.25 -13.98
C GLN A 139 23.55 2.79 -14.02
N ARG A 140 23.78 2.13 -15.16
CA ARG A 140 23.60 0.69 -15.31
C ARG A 140 24.51 0.06 -14.27
N LEU A 141 23.90 -0.64 -13.32
CA LEU A 141 24.62 -1.34 -12.26
C LEU A 141 25.66 -2.26 -12.92
N SER A 142 26.89 -2.28 -12.39
CA SER A 142 27.91 -3.17 -12.91
C SER A 142 27.49 -4.64 -12.71
N ASP A 143 27.84 -5.52 -13.64
CA ASP A 143 27.50 -6.96 -13.55
C ASP A 143 27.97 -7.60 -12.23
N MET A 144 29.10 -7.11 -11.70
CA MET A 144 29.64 -7.58 -10.43
C MET A 144 28.77 -7.16 -9.25
N LEU A 145 28.23 -5.94 -9.26
CA LEU A 145 27.31 -5.43 -8.25
C LEU A 145 25.96 -6.15 -8.31
N ILE A 146 25.46 -6.43 -9.52
CA ILE A 146 24.22 -7.20 -9.73
C ILE A 146 24.37 -8.60 -9.15
N ARG A 147 25.50 -9.26 -9.41
CA ARG A 147 25.79 -10.61 -8.88
C ARG A 147 25.86 -10.62 -7.36
N ASP A 148 26.53 -9.63 -6.76
CA ASP A 148 26.66 -9.54 -5.31
C ASP A 148 25.33 -9.24 -4.62
N LEU A 149 24.54 -8.31 -5.17
CA LEU A 149 23.20 -8.00 -4.66
C LEU A 149 22.26 -9.20 -4.79
N THR A 150 22.35 -9.96 -5.88
CA THR A 150 21.57 -11.18 -6.06
C THR A 150 21.95 -12.25 -5.05
N ALA A 151 23.25 -12.40 -4.73
CA ALA A 151 23.72 -13.31 -3.71
C ALA A 151 23.16 -12.95 -2.33
N HIS A 152 23.27 -11.68 -1.93
CA HIS A 152 22.73 -11.18 -0.66
C HIS A 152 21.21 -11.32 -0.58
N ARG A 153 20.47 -10.99 -1.65
CA ARG A 153 19.02 -11.18 -1.70
C ARG A 153 18.63 -12.64 -1.52
N THR A 154 19.34 -13.56 -2.17
CA THR A 154 19.05 -15.00 -2.08
C THR A 154 19.35 -15.53 -0.67
N LEU A 155 20.44 -15.08 -0.04
CA LEU A 155 20.78 -15.45 1.33
C LEU A 155 19.74 -14.89 2.33
N GLY A 156 19.37 -13.62 2.19
CA GLY A 156 18.36 -12.99 3.05
C GLY A 156 17.00 -13.69 2.96
N LEU A 157 16.56 -14.01 1.73
CA LEU A 157 15.31 -14.76 1.54
C LEU A 157 15.38 -16.17 2.13
N ARG A 158 16.51 -16.88 1.99
CA ARG A 158 16.71 -18.20 2.60
C ARG A 158 16.67 -18.16 4.13
N LEU A 159 17.29 -17.14 4.73
CA LEU A 159 17.27 -16.96 6.18
C LEU A 159 15.84 -16.69 6.66
N ASN A 160 15.16 -15.75 6.02
CA ASN A 160 13.79 -15.39 6.37
C ASN A 160 12.82 -16.58 6.23
N LEU A 161 12.91 -17.34 5.14
CA LEU A 161 12.15 -18.60 4.96
C LEU A 161 12.49 -19.67 6.01
N SER A 162 13.73 -19.72 6.50
CA SER A 162 14.10 -20.66 7.56
C SER A 162 13.56 -20.26 8.94
N GLU A 163 13.37 -18.97 9.17
CA GLU A 163 12.79 -18.42 10.40
C GLU A 163 11.25 -18.49 10.39
N GLN A 164 10.62 -18.52 9.21
CA GLN A 164 9.17 -18.54 9.01
C GLN A 164 8.73 -19.70 8.09
N PRO A 165 8.85 -20.97 8.54
CA PRO A 165 8.52 -22.14 7.71
C PRO A 165 7.04 -22.22 7.27
N GLU A 166 6.14 -21.57 8.00
CA GLU A 166 4.72 -21.49 7.69
C GLU A 166 4.38 -20.70 6.41
N VAL A 167 5.28 -19.82 5.94
CA VAL A 167 5.10 -19.01 4.71
C VAL A 167 5.43 -19.82 3.45
N ALA A 168 6.05 -21.00 3.59
CA ALA A 168 6.52 -21.83 2.48
C ALA A 168 5.52 -22.93 2.04
N ILE A 169 4.35 -23.02 2.66
CA ILE A 169 3.28 -24.02 2.38
C ILE A 169 2.18 -23.38 1.52
#